data_AF-A0A920F049-F1
#
_entry.id   AF-A0A920F049-F1
#
_cell.length_a   1.000
_cell.length_b   1.000
_cell.length_c   1.000
_cell.angle_alpha   90.00
_cell.angle_beta   90.00
_cell.angle_gamma   90.00
#
_symmetry.space_group_name_H-M   'P 1'
#
loop_
_entity.id
_entity.type
_entity.pdbx_description
1 polymer ?
#
loop_
_entity_poly.entity_id
_entity_poly.type
_entity_poly.pdbx_seq_one_letter_code
_entity_poly.pdbx_strand_id
1 'polypeptide(L)'
;MDEDSWMVLMEDAYSTRGELWRVALHGLVQQKTENFPWYRVHVHHDLNNEMCFVSGLDNEVVSLPKFGFKDKVRNYTPDALRRTNLR
;
A
#
# COMPACT_ATOMS: atom_id res chain seq x y z
N MET A 1 11.00 0.58 -11.09
CA MET A 1 11.23 -0.65 -10.30
C MET A 1 12.64 -0.58 -9.76
N ASP A 2 12.85 -1.02 -8.52
CA ASP A 2 14.17 -1.20 -7.91
C ASP A 2 14.79 -2.51 -8.38
N GLU A 3 16.04 -2.48 -8.83
CA GLU A 3 16.70 -3.65 -9.44
C GLU A 3 17.05 -4.73 -8.41
N ASP A 4 17.49 -4.33 -7.21
CA ASP A 4 17.98 -5.25 -6.18
C ASP A 4 16.84 -5.96 -5.46
N SER A 5 15.75 -5.24 -5.18
CA SER A 5 14.61 -5.74 -4.41
C SER A 5 13.40 -6.14 -5.27
N TRP A 6 13.39 -5.77 -6.55
CA TRP A 6 12.29 -5.98 -7.48
C TRP A 6 10.99 -5.28 -7.06
N MET A 7 11.09 -4.30 -6.16
CA MET A 7 9.96 -3.53 -5.66
C MET A 7 9.64 -2.36 -6.60
N VAL A 8 8.38 -1.95 -6.62
CA VAL A 8 7.90 -0.81 -7.42
C VAL A 8 8.19 0.49 -6.66
N LEU A 9 9.13 1.30 -7.15
CA LEU A 9 9.45 2.61 -6.56
C LEU A 9 8.62 3.76 -7.14
N MET A 10 8.21 3.65 -8.39
CA MET A 10 7.44 4.66 -9.11
C MET A 10 6.44 3.98 -10.04
N GLU A 11 5.28 4.62 -10.17
CA GLU A 11 4.20 4.18 -11.05
C GLU A 11 3.66 5.37 -11.86
N ASP A 12 3.47 5.15 -13.16
CA ASP A 12 2.73 6.05 -14.03
C ASP A 12 1.39 5.38 -14.40
N ALA A 13 0.28 6.04 -14.10
CA ALA A 13 -1.06 5.55 -14.41
C ALA A 13 -1.68 6.35 -15.55
N TYR A 14 -2.02 5.64 -16.62
CA TYR A 14 -2.65 6.20 -17.82
C TYR A 14 -4.16 5.90 -17.85
N SER A 15 -4.94 6.82 -18.39
CA SER A 15 -6.38 6.67 -18.57
C SER A 15 -6.67 5.75 -19.77
N THR A 16 -7.93 5.36 -19.96
CA THR A 16 -8.34 4.60 -21.16
C THR A 16 -8.13 5.36 -22.47
N ARG A 17 -7.88 6.68 -22.41
CA ARG A 17 -7.53 7.54 -23.55
C ARG A 17 -6.01 7.71 -23.72
N GLY A 18 -5.20 7.07 -22.87
CA GLY A 18 -3.74 7.18 -22.91
C GLY A 18 -3.16 8.44 -22.25
N GLU A 19 -3.96 9.17 -21.48
CA GLU A 19 -3.52 10.38 -20.77
C GLU A 19 -2.94 9.98 -19.41
N LEU A 20 -1.74 10.49 -19.09
CA LEU A 20 -1.19 10.35 -17.74
C LEU A 20 -2.06 11.14 -16.77
N TRP A 21 -2.65 10.47 -15.78
CA TRP A 21 -3.55 11.11 -14.82
C TRP A 21 -3.12 10.97 -13.36
N ARG A 22 -2.19 10.06 -13.07
CA ARG A 22 -1.62 9.92 -11.73
C ARG A 22 -0.18 9.40 -11.81
N VAL A 23 0.67 9.98 -10.98
CA VAL A 23 2.01 9.44 -10.68
C VAL A 23 2.07 8.99 -9.23
N ALA A 24 2.84 7.95 -8.96
CA ALA A 24 3.06 7.49 -7.59
C ALA A 24 4.54 7.28 -7.28
N LEU A 25 4.90 7.49 -6.01
CA LEU A 25 6.20 7.24 -5.44
C LEU A 25 6.04 6.35 -4.21
N HIS A 26 6.92 5.37 -4.08
CA HIS A 26 6.88 4.40 -2.99
C HIS A 26 8.23 4.36 -2.29
N GLY A 27 8.25 4.76 -1.03
CA GLY A 27 9.44 4.69 -0.19
C GLY A 27 9.54 3.32 0.46
N LEU A 28 10.72 2.72 0.36
CA LEU A 28 11.02 1.41 0.90
C LEU A 28 11.85 1.51 2.18
N VAL A 29 11.65 0.54 3.08
CA VAL A 29 12.53 0.25 4.20
C VAL A 29 12.81 -1.24 4.25
N GLN A 30 14.01 -1.64 4.68
CA GLN A 30 14.30 -3.05 4.92
C GLN A 30 13.71 -3.49 6.27
N GLN A 31 12.78 -4.44 6.26
CA GLN A 31 12.31 -5.11 7.48
C GLN A 31 13.38 -6.10 7.93
N LYS A 32 14.18 -5.70 8.92
CA LYS A 32 15.33 -6.49 9.38
C LYS A 32 14.93 -7.82 10.03
N THR A 33 13.83 -7.84 10.78
CA THR A 33 13.39 -9.04 11.51
C THR A 33 12.92 -10.15 10.57
N GLU A 34 12.07 -9.79 9.59
CA GLU A 34 11.49 -10.75 8.64
C GLU A 34 12.29 -10.86 7.33
N ASN A 35 13.35 -10.05 7.21
CA ASN A 35 14.30 -9.99 6.10
C ASN A 35 13.68 -9.79 4.72
N PHE A 36 12.89 -8.72 4.55
CA PHE A 36 12.32 -8.36 3.25
C PHE A 36 12.09 -6.85 3.10
N PRO A 37 12.06 -6.31 1.88
CA PRO A 37 11.77 -4.90 1.63
C PRO A 37 10.27 -4.60 1.86
N TRP A 38 9.95 -3.50 2.54
CA TRP A 38 8.58 -3.10 2.88
C TRP A 38 8.31 -1.66 2.45
N TYR A 39 7.11 -1.42 1.90
CA TYR A 39 6.65 -0.08 1.58
C TYR A 39 6.27 0.68 2.85
N ARG A 40 7.03 1.74 3.15
CA ARG A 40 6.82 2.58 4.32
C ARG A 40 6.01 3.83 4.03
N VAL A 41 6.03 4.28 2.79
CA VAL A 41 5.26 5.43 2.36
C VAL A 41 4.83 5.23 0.92
N HIS A 42 3.58 5.58 0.63
CA HIS A 42 3.06 5.72 -0.72
C HIS A 42 2.62 7.17 -0.87
N VAL A 43 3.04 7.79 -1.97
CA VAL A 43 2.62 9.12 -2.36
C VAL A 43 1.96 8.98 -3.72
N HIS A 44 0.69 9.37 -3.82
CA HIS A 44 -0.07 9.37 -5.06
C HIS A 44 -0.44 10.81 -5.40
N HIS A 45 -0.04 11.27 -6.58
CA HIS A 45 -0.37 12.60 -7.06
C HIS A 45 -1.34 12.49 -8.24
N ASP A 46 -2.59 12.88 -8.01
CA ASP A 46 -3.64 12.99 -9.04
C ASP A 46 -3.44 14.30 -9.81
N LEU A 47 -3.09 14.18 -11.09
CA LEU A 47 -2.77 15.32 -11.95
C LEU A 47 -4.01 16.06 -12.44
N ASN A 48 -5.18 15.41 -12.42
CA ASN A 48 -6.43 16.03 -12.86
C ASN A 48 -7.03 16.90 -11.77
N ASN A 49 -6.89 16.47 -10.51
CA ASN A 49 -7.49 17.13 -9.35
C ASN A 49 -6.49 17.89 -8.48
N GLU A 50 -5.20 17.92 -8.87
CA GLU A 50 -4.09 18.51 -8.10
C GLU A 50 -4.02 18.00 -6.64
N MET A 51 -4.50 16.78 -6.42
CA MET A 51 -4.62 16.17 -5.10
C MET A 51 -3.42 15.26 -4.85
N CYS A 52 -2.80 15.42 -3.70
CA CYS A 52 -1.77 14.52 -3.21
C CYS A 52 -2.30 13.70 -2.03
N PHE A 53 -2.21 12.38 -2.15
CA PHE A 53 -2.55 11.44 -1.09
C PHE A 53 -1.28 10.73 -0.60
N VAL A 54 -1.02 10.79 0.70
CA VAL A 54 0.12 10.14 1.35
C VAL A 54 -0.40 9.11 2.35
N SER A 55 0.12 7.89 2.28
CA SER A 55 -0.26 6.79 3.17
C SER A 55 0.93 5.92 3.58
N GLY A 56 0.75 5.07 4.59
CA GLY A 56 1.77 4.13 5.08
C GLY A 56 2.66 4.66 6.21
N LEU A 57 2.57 5.96 6.51
CA LEU A 57 3.23 6.56 7.66
C LEU A 57 2.67 5.94 8.95
N ASP A 58 3.56 5.42 9.80
CA ASP A 58 3.20 4.73 11.04
C ASP A 58 3.74 5.43 12.30
N ASN A 59 4.28 6.64 12.15
CA ASN A 59 4.87 7.43 13.23
C ASN A 59 3.89 7.70 14.39
N GLU A 60 2.59 7.68 14.10
CA GLU A 60 1.50 7.89 15.07
C GLU A 60 0.66 6.62 15.31
N VAL A 61 1.10 5.47 14.79
CA VAL A 61 0.35 4.20 14.92
C VAL A 61 0.80 3.46 16.19
N VAL A 62 -0.17 3.10 17.02
CA VAL A 62 0.06 2.45 18.33
C VAL A 62 0.69 1.06 18.21
N SER A 63 0.41 0.33 17.12
CA SER A 63 0.96 -1.00 16.89
C SER A 63 1.24 -1.27 15.42
N LEU A 64 2.43 -1.81 15.13
CA LEU A 64 2.83 -2.21 13.79
C LEU A 64 2.15 -3.51 13.34
N PRO A 65 2.05 -3.77 12.02
CA PRO A 65 1.59 -5.03 11.48
C PRO A 65 2.36 -6.22 12.06
N LYS A 66 1.64 -7.30 12.39
CA LYS A 66 2.24 -8.56 12.85
C LYS A 66 2.43 -9.50 11.68
N PHE A 67 3.69 -9.85 11.39
CA PHE A 67 4.03 -10.84 10.39
C PHE A 67 3.78 -12.26 10.92
N GLY A 68 3.45 -13.19 10.02
CA GLY A 68 3.19 -14.59 10.38
C GLY A 68 1.86 -14.85 11.11
N PHE A 69 0.93 -13.89 11.16
CA PHE A 69 -0.40 -14.12 11.70
C PHE A 69 -1.14 -15.21 10.91
N LYS A 70 -1.77 -16.15 11.64
CA LYS A 70 -2.56 -17.22 11.04
C LYS A 70 -4.03 -16.92 11.22
N ASP A 71 -4.77 -16.91 10.11
CA ASP A 71 -6.23 -16.77 10.13
C ASP A 71 -6.93 -17.83 9.28
N LYS A 72 -8.26 -17.90 9.38
CA LYS A 72 -9.11 -18.81 8.59
C LYS A 72 -9.54 -18.12 7.30
N VAL A 73 -9.40 -18.81 6.17
CA VAL A 73 -9.82 -18.34 4.84
C VAL A 73 -11.28 -17.84 4.82
N ARG A 74 -12.17 -18.49 5.60
CA ARG A 74 -13.58 -18.11 5.72
C ARG A 74 -13.80 -16.67 6.22
N ASN A 75 -12.82 -16.07 6.90
CA ASN A 75 -12.88 -14.69 7.37
C ASN A 75 -12.75 -13.67 6.23
N TYR A 76 -12.29 -14.08 5.05
CA TYR A 76 -12.14 -13.23 3.86
C TYR A 76 -13.30 -13.43 2.88
N THR A 77 -14.53 -13.49 3.41
CA THR A 77 -15.76 -13.60 2.61
C THR A 77 -16.66 -12.38 2.83
N PRO A 78 -17.52 -12.01 1.86
CA PRO A 78 -18.49 -10.93 2.05
C PRO A 78 -19.40 -11.16 3.27
N ASP A 79 -19.76 -12.42 3.54
CA ASP A 79 -20.53 -12.79 4.73
C ASP A 79 -19.77 -12.55 6.04
N ALA A 80 -18.46 -12.81 6.06
CA ALA A 80 -17.65 -12.52 7.23
C ALA A 80 -17.63 -11.02 7.52
N LEU A 81 -17.42 -10.17 6.50
CA LEU A 81 -17.45 -8.72 6.65
C LEU A 81 -18.80 -8.22 7.20
N ARG A 82 -19.92 -8.78 6.73
CA ARG A 82 -21.27 -8.46 7.24
C ARG A 82 -21.45 -8.78 8.72
N ARG A 83 -20.79 -9.83 9.25
CA ARG A 83 -20.88 -10.22 10.66
C ARG A 83 -20.03 -9.35 11.57
N THR A 84 -18.94 -8.76 11.05
CA THR A 84 -17.98 -8.01 11.87
C THR A 84 -18.55 -6.68 12.38
N ASN A 85 -19.73 -6.23 11.90
CA ASN A 85 -20.41 -5.00 12.34
C ASN A 85 -19.47 -3.77 12.39
N LEU A 86 -18.49 -3.71 11.50
CA LEU A 86 -17.65 -2.53 11.31
C LEU A 86 -18.53 -1.45 10.67
N ARG A 87 -18.99 -0.50 11.49
CA ARG A 87 -19.53 0.80 11.06
C ARG A 87 -18.47 1.86 11.26
#